data_AF-A0A955WPX9-F1
#
_entry.id   AF-A0A955WPX9-F1
#
_cell.length_a   1.000
_cell.length_b   1.000
_cell.length_c   1.000
_cell.angle_alpha   90.00
_cell.angle_beta   90.00
_cell.angle_gamma   90.00
#
_symmetry.space_group_name_H-M   'P 1'
#
loop_
_entity.id
_entity.type
_entity.pdbx_description
1 polymer ?
#
loop_
_entity_poly.entity_id
_entity_poly.type
_entity_poly.pdbx_seq_one_letter_code
_entity_poly.pdbx_strand_id
1 'polypeptide(L)'
;LTDGLVWNLLLDGDVNTLAFRNVAGTDPFLWGGILPTLFDFSREVLRLVGAEASGSDMELLTEYMQSVTAPPNPYTLPGGRFTPEALRGKALFESGVGQGGAGCTACHSGPLLTNRAVVAGKTAGMRTDVPSLIGVYDTGPWGRLGQWTTLDEMVDFALGFTGAELAPADRDAVLAYVRQLPGDLLYLTSARPLSGSRNVFHQIDIELAFSAPLSSGQADHFHFERAIDAGFAPMPGNWRLSGRYARYEGQPLPLDSQFRIRIDAGLAAPLGASLQGPLELTFSTGPIAEIDCTGHWYLDVLGPVAGTAELALLQTSGGHVAGALLDGAGLIDLDHLEGFVSGTTLFIDPFPVISPFGEVMVEHTEIDLYDDDGDGIADRGDGYLHTPFIDLDVVARPAD
;
A
#
# COMPACT_ATOMS: atom_id res chain seq x y z
N LEU A 1 5.35 -18.04 -0.22
CA LEU A 1 5.50 -19.24 0.63
C LEU A 1 4.44 -19.12 1.71
N THR A 2 3.69 -20.17 2.01
CA THR A 2 2.80 -20.25 3.18
C THR A 2 3.05 -21.60 3.84
N ASP A 3 2.89 -21.68 5.15
CA ASP A 3 2.97 -22.93 5.92
C ASP A 3 1.60 -23.59 6.10
N GLY A 4 0.53 -22.87 5.77
CA GLY A 4 -0.86 -23.29 5.92
C GLY A 4 -1.30 -23.48 7.37
N LEU A 5 -0.65 -22.79 8.31
CA LEU A 5 -0.95 -22.84 9.74
C LEU A 5 -1.56 -21.53 10.23
N VAL A 6 -2.28 -21.64 11.36
CA VAL A 6 -2.82 -20.49 12.10
C VAL A 6 -1.87 -20.16 13.25
N TRP A 7 -1.44 -18.91 13.31
CA TRP A 7 -0.55 -18.36 14.33
C TRP A 7 -1.17 -17.15 14.99
N ASN A 8 -0.82 -16.93 16.25
CA ASN A 8 -1.12 -15.67 16.92
C ASN A 8 -0.13 -14.60 16.43
N LEU A 9 -0.56 -13.71 15.53
CA LEU A 9 0.26 -12.63 14.97
C LEU A 9 0.06 -11.32 15.76
N LEU A 10 0.24 -11.38 17.08
CA LEU A 10 0.17 -10.23 18.01
C LEU A 10 -1.07 -9.35 17.74
N LEU A 11 -0.88 -8.25 17.01
CA LEU A 11 -1.90 -7.27 16.62
C LEU A 11 -3.10 -7.89 15.88
N ASP A 12 -2.90 -8.97 15.11
CA ASP A 12 -3.96 -9.57 14.29
C ASP A 12 -4.63 -10.79 14.94
N GLY A 13 -4.13 -11.21 16.11
CA GLY A 13 -4.60 -12.41 16.82
C GLY A 13 -4.34 -13.70 16.05
N ASP A 14 -5.18 -14.71 16.27
CA ASP A 14 -5.05 -16.03 15.64
C ASP A 14 -5.48 -15.99 14.18
N VAL A 15 -4.52 -16.04 13.26
CA VAL A 15 -4.76 -15.95 11.82
C VAL A 15 -3.88 -16.91 11.00
N ASN A 16 -4.40 -17.35 9.87
CA ASN A 16 -3.68 -18.14 8.88
C ASN A 16 -2.56 -17.31 8.23
N THR A 17 -1.40 -17.91 7.99
CA THR A 17 -0.28 -17.22 7.33
C THR A 17 -0.62 -16.86 5.87
N LEU A 18 -0.69 -15.55 5.57
CA LEU A 18 -0.81 -15.07 4.20
C LEU A 18 0.42 -15.43 3.37
N ALA A 19 0.23 -15.66 2.07
CA ALA A 19 1.33 -16.03 1.19
C ALA A 19 2.35 -14.89 1.07
N PHE A 20 3.61 -15.22 1.41
CA PHE A 20 4.74 -14.31 1.22
C PHE A 20 5.24 -14.32 -0.22
N ARG A 21 4.38 -13.92 -1.16
CA ARG A 21 4.65 -13.77 -2.59
C ARG A 21 3.78 -12.62 -3.10
N ASN A 22 4.34 -11.77 -3.95
CA ASN A 22 3.60 -10.66 -4.57
C ASN A 22 2.98 -9.70 -3.54
N VAL A 23 3.62 -9.53 -2.38
CA VAL A 23 3.12 -8.71 -1.26
C VAL A 23 3.33 -7.21 -1.47
N ALA A 24 4.23 -6.82 -2.37
CA ALA A 24 4.42 -5.41 -2.69
C ALA A 24 3.20 -4.83 -3.42
N GLY A 25 2.69 -3.71 -2.90
CA GLY A 25 1.48 -3.03 -3.41
C GLY A 25 0.17 -3.59 -2.85
N THR A 26 0.22 -4.47 -1.84
CA THR A 26 -0.97 -4.97 -1.11
C THR A 26 -1.10 -4.38 0.28
N ASP A 27 -0.49 -3.22 0.53
CA ASP A 27 -0.69 -2.42 1.74
C ASP A 27 -2.18 -2.07 1.96
N PRO A 28 -2.68 -1.97 3.21
CA PRO A 28 -2.00 -2.29 4.45
C PRO A 28 -1.87 -3.82 4.68
N PHE A 29 -0.95 -4.22 5.55
CA PHE A 29 -0.58 -5.62 5.82
C PHE A 29 -1.29 -6.21 7.04
N LEU A 30 -1.17 -7.54 7.17
CA LEU A 30 -1.95 -8.42 8.06
C LEU A 30 -3.40 -8.60 7.59
N TRP A 31 -4.10 -9.63 8.06
CA TRP A 31 -5.51 -9.84 7.70
C TRP A 31 -6.39 -8.70 8.16
N GLY A 32 -6.00 -7.96 9.20
CA GLY A 32 -6.76 -6.79 9.68
C GLY A 32 -6.54 -5.52 8.86
N GLY A 33 -5.51 -5.48 8.01
CA GLY A 33 -5.07 -4.25 7.34
C GLY A 33 -4.55 -3.21 8.33
N ILE A 34 -3.72 -3.64 9.29
CA ILE A 34 -3.30 -2.84 10.45
C ILE A 34 -2.01 -2.07 10.16
N LEU A 35 -1.07 -2.70 9.45
CA LEU A 35 0.28 -2.16 9.27
C LEU A 35 0.38 -1.48 7.90
N PRO A 36 0.66 -0.16 7.83
CA PRO A 36 0.56 0.58 6.58
C PRO A 36 1.68 0.24 5.59
N THR A 37 2.87 -0.13 6.07
CA THR A 37 4.03 -0.38 5.21
C THR A 37 4.61 -1.79 5.38
N LEU A 38 5.35 -2.27 4.37
CA LEU A 38 6.09 -3.52 4.47
C LEU A 38 7.16 -3.44 5.57
N PHE A 39 7.71 -2.24 5.81
CA PHE A 39 8.69 -2.01 6.86
C PHE A 39 8.08 -2.26 8.24
N ASP A 40 6.89 -1.71 8.50
CA ASP A 40 6.14 -1.96 9.74
C ASP A 40 5.80 -3.43 9.91
N PHE A 41 5.33 -4.08 8.83
CA PHE A 41 5.08 -5.53 8.83
C PHE A 41 6.32 -6.33 9.17
N SER A 42 7.46 -6.05 8.53
CA SER A 42 8.72 -6.72 8.80
C SER A 42 9.13 -6.57 10.26
N ARG A 43 8.95 -5.38 10.85
CA ARG A 43 9.33 -5.10 12.24
C ARG A 43 8.50 -5.92 13.21
N GLU A 44 7.18 -5.94 13.02
CA GLU A 44 6.28 -6.71 13.89
C GLU A 44 6.55 -8.23 13.79
N VAL A 45 6.85 -8.74 12.60
CA VAL A 45 7.21 -10.15 12.43
C VAL A 45 8.55 -10.48 13.09
N LEU A 46 9.55 -9.59 13.04
CA LEU A 46 10.84 -9.80 13.73
C LEU A 46 10.67 -9.83 15.26
N ARG A 47 9.82 -8.98 15.82
CA ARG A 47 9.45 -9.01 17.25
C ARG A 47 8.88 -10.37 17.64
N LEU A 48 8.00 -10.96 16.81
CA LEU A 48 7.38 -12.26 17.07
C LEU A 48 8.41 -13.41 17.17
N VAL A 49 9.52 -13.32 16.44
CA VAL A 49 10.60 -14.32 16.49
C VAL A 49 11.76 -13.94 17.41
N GLY A 50 11.64 -12.82 18.14
CA GLY A 50 12.68 -12.33 19.05
C GLY A 50 13.96 -11.89 18.33
N ALA A 51 13.86 -11.44 17.09
CA ALA A 51 14.96 -10.93 16.30
C ALA A 51 14.97 -9.39 16.28
N GLU A 52 16.16 -8.82 16.24
CA GLU A 52 16.38 -7.39 16.02
C GLU A 52 17.14 -7.19 14.71
N ALA A 53 16.83 -6.12 14.00
CA ALA A 53 17.49 -5.74 12.76
C ALA A 53 17.82 -4.24 12.81
N SER A 54 18.97 -3.86 12.26
CA SER A 54 19.28 -2.44 12.08
C SER A 54 18.35 -1.82 11.04
N GLY A 55 18.22 -0.48 11.01
CA GLY A 55 17.44 0.20 9.96
C GLY A 55 17.86 -0.20 8.55
N SER A 56 19.17 -0.33 8.29
CA SER A 56 19.68 -0.80 7.00
C SER A 56 19.33 -2.26 6.68
N ASP A 57 19.31 -3.14 7.69
CA ASP A 57 18.89 -4.53 7.47
C ASP A 57 17.39 -4.62 7.19
N MET A 58 16.59 -3.77 7.83
CA MET A 58 15.15 -3.65 7.61
C MET A 58 14.82 -3.14 6.20
N GLU A 59 15.57 -2.17 5.69
CA GLU A 59 15.47 -1.71 4.31
C GLU A 59 15.77 -2.85 3.31
N LEU A 60 16.86 -3.59 3.54
CA LEU A 60 17.22 -4.74 2.70
C LEU A 60 16.19 -5.87 2.77
N LEU A 61 15.62 -6.12 3.95
CA LEU A 61 14.54 -7.09 4.13
C LEU A 61 13.28 -6.65 3.37
N THR A 62 12.92 -5.36 3.45
CA THR A 62 11.79 -4.78 2.72
C THR A 62 12.00 -4.90 1.21
N GLU A 63 13.21 -4.59 0.71
CA GLU A 63 13.54 -4.76 -0.71
C GLU A 63 13.47 -6.23 -1.14
N TYR A 64 13.99 -7.15 -0.33
CA TYR A 64 13.87 -8.58 -0.57
C TYR A 64 12.41 -9.02 -0.66
N MET A 65 11.57 -8.59 0.28
CA MET A 65 10.13 -8.87 0.31
C MET A 65 9.42 -8.42 -0.95
N GLN A 66 9.76 -7.21 -1.44
CA GLN A 66 9.24 -6.69 -2.69
C GLN A 66 9.70 -7.45 -3.93
N SER A 67 10.75 -8.28 -3.81
CA SER A 67 11.28 -9.10 -4.90
C SER A 67 10.68 -10.50 -4.97
N VAL A 68 10.01 -10.98 -3.90
CA VAL A 68 9.49 -12.34 -3.86
C VAL A 68 8.22 -12.46 -4.69
N THR A 69 8.31 -13.09 -5.85
CA THR A 69 7.15 -13.32 -6.72
C THR A 69 6.62 -14.75 -6.68
N ALA A 70 5.37 -14.93 -7.09
CA ALA A 70 4.80 -16.27 -7.23
C ALA A 70 5.38 -17.01 -8.46
N PRO A 71 5.52 -18.35 -8.38
CA PRO A 71 5.99 -19.14 -9.50
C PRO A 71 4.94 -19.17 -10.63
N PRO A 72 5.31 -19.62 -11.84
CA PRO A 72 4.35 -19.86 -12.91
C PRO A 72 3.22 -20.78 -12.45
N ASN A 73 1.98 -20.39 -12.73
CA ASN A 73 0.81 -21.15 -12.32
C ASN A 73 0.64 -22.39 -13.23
N PRO A 74 0.66 -23.62 -12.69
CA PRO A 74 0.57 -24.86 -13.47
C PRO A 74 -0.79 -25.08 -14.14
N TYR A 75 -1.82 -24.34 -13.73
CA TYR A 75 -3.16 -24.40 -14.33
C TYR A 75 -3.33 -23.40 -15.48
N THR A 76 -2.43 -22.43 -15.62
CA THR A 76 -2.51 -21.39 -16.64
C THR A 76 -1.86 -21.86 -17.94
N LEU A 77 -2.42 -21.50 -19.10
CA LEU A 77 -1.81 -21.82 -20.38
C LEU A 77 -0.55 -20.97 -20.60
N PRO A 78 0.38 -21.41 -21.48
CA PRO A 78 1.60 -20.65 -21.78
C PRO A 78 1.33 -19.18 -22.13
N GLY A 79 2.15 -18.29 -21.55
CA GLY A 79 2.03 -16.84 -21.71
C GLY A 79 0.91 -16.22 -20.87
N GLY A 80 0.49 -16.86 -19.77
CA GLY A 80 -0.55 -16.34 -18.89
C GLY A 80 -1.96 -16.42 -19.46
N ARG A 81 -2.19 -17.27 -20.48
CA ARG A 81 -3.48 -17.36 -21.17
C ARG A 81 -4.47 -18.23 -20.41
N PHE A 82 -5.75 -17.86 -20.48
CA PHE A 82 -6.84 -18.61 -19.88
C PHE A 82 -7.44 -19.64 -20.85
N THR A 83 -7.96 -20.76 -20.31
CA THR A 83 -8.82 -21.67 -21.08
C THR A 83 -10.14 -20.99 -21.47
N PRO A 84 -10.88 -21.49 -22.48
CA PRO A 84 -12.20 -20.94 -22.83
C PRO A 84 -13.18 -20.90 -21.63
N GLU A 85 -13.10 -21.90 -20.76
CA GLU A 85 -13.89 -21.95 -19.53
C GLU A 85 -13.50 -20.84 -18.54
N ALA A 86 -12.20 -20.65 -18.28
CA ALA A 86 -11.72 -19.56 -17.44
C ALA A 86 -12.01 -18.17 -18.04
N LEU A 87 -12.04 -18.02 -19.37
CA LEU A 87 -12.48 -16.78 -20.01
C LEU A 87 -13.97 -16.50 -19.75
N ARG A 88 -14.82 -17.54 -19.75
CA ARG A 88 -16.22 -17.39 -19.31
C ARG A 88 -16.31 -17.01 -17.83
N GLY A 89 -15.51 -17.68 -17.00
CA GLY A 89 -15.39 -17.38 -15.57
C GLY A 89 -14.97 -15.95 -15.28
N LYS A 90 -13.99 -15.44 -16.03
CA LYS A 90 -13.53 -14.06 -15.96
C LYS A 90 -14.67 -13.08 -16.22
N ALA A 91 -15.46 -13.29 -17.28
CA ALA A 91 -16.59 -12.43 -17.58
C ALA A 91 -17.62 -12.40 -16.45
N LEU A 92 -17.89 -13.55 -15.82
CA LEU A 92 -18.79 -13.65 -14.66
C LEU A 92 -18.20 -12.98 -13.42
N PHE A 93 -16.91 -13.20 -13.15
CA PHE A 93 -16.16 -12.61 -12.04
C PHE A 93 -16.21 -11.07 -12.09
N GLU A 94 -16.07 -10.50 -13.28
CA GLU A 94 -16.04 -9.05 -13.51
C GLU A 94 -17.43 -8.41 -13.58
N SER A 95 -18.47 -9.19 -13.89
CA SER A 95 -19.84 -8.69 -13.99
C SER A 95 -20.50 -8.56 -12.62
N GLY A 96 -21.28 -7.51 -12.42
CA GLY A 96 -22.02 -7.29 -11.17
C GLY A 96 -23.12 -8.33 -10.94
N VAL A 97 -23.49 -8.57 -9.69
CA VAL A 97 -24.58 -9.52 -9.33
C VAL A 97 -25.90 -9.19 -10.03
N GLY A 98 -26.27 -7.90 -10.08
CA GLY A 98 -27.47 -7.44 -10.78
C GLY A 98 -27.45 -7.64 -12.32
N GLN A 99 -26.31 -8.03 -12.88
CA GLN A 99 -26.13 -8.36 -14.30
C GLN A 99 -26.03 -9.88 -14.54
N GLY A 100 -26.26 -10.69 -13.50
CA GLY A 100 -26.08 -12.15 -13.54
C GLY A 100 -24.63 -12.60 -13.37
N GLY A 101 -23.74 -11.72 -12.90
CA GLY A 101 -22.35 -12.04 -12.58
C GLY A 101 -22.12 -12.37 -11.10
N ALA A 102 -20.85 -12.50 -10.73
CA ALA A 102 -20.42 -12.83 -9.38
C ALA A 102 -20.11 -11.60 -8.50
N GLY A 103 -19.93 -10.41 -9.11
CA GLY A 103 -19.64 -9.16 -8.41
C GLY A 103 -18.28 -9.13 -7.70
N CYS A 104 -17.35 -10.01 -8.07
CA CYS A 104 -16.10 -10.19 -7.34
C CYS A 104 -15.18 -8.95 -7.43
N THR A 105 -15.24 -8.20 -8.53
CA THR A 105 -14.46 -6.96 -8.75
C THR A 105 -14.84 -5.81 -7.83
N ALA A 106 -15.94 -5.89 -7.08
CA ALA A 106 -16.26 -4.91 -6.05
C ALA A 106 -15.21 -4.90 -4.91
N CYS A 107 -14.52 -6.03 -4.71
CA CYS A 107 -13.43 -6.17 -3.73
C CYS A 107 -12.12 -6.56 -4.42
N HIS A 108 -12.14 -7.52 -5.34
CA HIS A 108 -10.96 -8.08 -5.99
C HIS A 108 -10.73 -7.43 -7.35
N SER A 109 -10.28 -6.18 -7.34
CA SER A 109 -10.04 -5.36 -8.53
C SER A 109 -8.56 -5.09 -8.79
N GLY A 110 -8.25 -4.53 -9.96
CA GLY A 110 -6.91 -4.04 -10.26
C GLY A 110 -5.89 -5.15 -10.53
N PRO A 111 -4.60 -4.77 -10.68
CA PRO A 111 -3.55 -5.69 -11.12
C PRO A 111 -3.23 -6.80 -10.12
N LEU A 112 -3.46 -6.55 -8.82
CA LEU A 112 -3.25 -7.53 -7.75
C LEU A 112 -4.55 -8.19 -7.29
N LEU A 113 -5.68 -7.92 -7.95
CA LEU A 113 -6.99 -8.45 -7.57
C LEU A 113 -7.33 -8.22 -6.09
N THR A 114 -7.05 -7.01 -5.63
CA THR A 114 -7.44 -6.46 -4.34
C THR A 114 -7.65 -4.96 -4.47
N ASN A 115 -8.68 -4.44 -3.82
CA ASN A 115 -8.92 -3.01 -3.66
C ASN A 115 -8.34 -2.46 -2.34
N ARG A 116 -7.71 -3.32 -1.51
CA ARG A 116 -7.08 -2.97 -0.22
C ARG A 116 -8.09 -2.42 0.80
N ALA A 117 -9.37 -2.75 0.63
CA ALA A 117 -10.42 -2.33 1.54
C ALA A 117 -10.56 -3.34 2.68
N VAL A 118 -10.77 -2.84 3.89
CA VAL A 118 -11.05 -3.68 5.05
C VAL A 118 -12.56 -3.90 5.19
N VAL A 119 -13.01 -5.14 5.04
CA VAL A 119 -14.43 -5.53 5.04
C VAL A 119 -14.81 -6.36 6.27
N ALA A 120 -16.07 -6.24 6.71
CA ALA A 120 -16.63 -7.04 7.81
C ALA A 120 -17.46 -8.23 7.29
N GLY A 121 -17.69 -9.22 8.15
CA GLY A 121 -18.65 -10.30 7.88
C GLY A 121 -18.08 -11.52 7.15
N LYS A 122 -16.81 -11.49 6.74
CA LYS A 122 -16.11 -12.68 6.20
C LYS A 122 -15.72 -13.68 7.29
N THR A 123 -15.29 -13.14 8.43
CA THR A 123 -15.07 -13.88 9.67
C THR A 123 -15.87 -13.20 10.76
N ALA A 124 -16.61 -13.97 11.55
CA ALA A 124 -17.54 -13.43 12.55
C ALA A 124 -16.81 -12.52 13.56
N GLY A 125 -17.29 -11.29 13.70
CA GLY A 125 -16.73 -10.30 14.63
C GLY A 125 -15.37 -9.71 14.23
N MET A 126 -14.85 -10.05 13.04
CA MET A 126 -13.54 -9.60 12.59
C MET A 126 -13.64 -8.79 11.30
N ARG A 127 -12.77 -7.78 11.22
CA ARG A 127 -12.48 -7.05 9.99
C ARG A 127 -11.43 -7.80 9.19
N THR A 128 -11.48 -7.68 7.87
CA THR A 128 -10.59 -8.40 6.97
C THR A 128 -10.21 -7.52 5.80
N ASP A 129 -8.93 -7.16 5.70
CA ASP A 129 -8.37 -6.65 4.45
C ASP A 129 -8.65 -7.64 3.32
N VAL A 130 -8.98 -7.12 2.14
CA VAL A 130 -9.27 -7.96 0.98
C VAL A 130 -7.93 -8.50 0.45
N PRO A 131 -7.63 -9.81 0.61
CA PRO A 131 -6.35 -10.33 0.17
C PRO A 131 -6.24 -10.32 -1.36
N SER A 132 -5.02 -10.13 -1.87
CA SER A 132 -4.70 -10.39 -3.27
C SER A 132 -5.07 -11.82 -3.66
N LEU A 133 -5.66 -12.00 -4.85
CA LEU A 133 -5.95 -13.33 -5.40
C LEU A 133 -4.82 -13.86 -6.29
N ILE A 134 -3.73 -13.11 -6.43
CA ILE A 134 -2.61 -13.54 -7.27
C ILE A 134 -1.95 -14.77 -6.63
N GLY A 135 -1.88 -15.86 -7.39
CA GLY A 135 -1.30 -17.11 -6.90
C GLY A 135 -2.20 -17.92 -5.95
N VAL A 136 -3.48 -17.54 -5.77
CA VAL A 136 -4.41 -18.18 -4.82
C VAL A 136 -4.58 -19.69 -4.99
N TYR A 137 -4.20 -20.25 -6.15
CA TYR A 137 -4.27 -21.67 -6.46
C TYR A 137 -3.39 -22.57 -5.56
N ASP A 138 -2.33 -22.03 -4.92
CA ASP A 138 -1.40 -22.81 -4.07
C ASP A 138 -1.22 -22.26 -2.66
N THR A 139 -2.12 -21.40 -2.20
CA THR A 139 -2.02 -20.72 -0.89
C THR A 139 -2.98 -21.28 0.16
N GLY A 140 -3.49 -22.49 -0.05
CA GLY A 140 -4.40 -23.14 0.89
C GLY A 140 -3.72 -23.45 2.25
N PRO A 141 -4.51 -23.60 3.33
CA PRO A 141 -5.95 -23.37 3.39
C PRO A 141 -6.31 -21.89 3.25
N TRP A 142 -7.55 -21.61 2.85
CA TRP A 142 -8.02 -20.26 2.58
C TRP A 142 -8.83 -19.69 3.74
N GLY A 143 -8.86 -18.36 3.80
CA GLY A 143 -9.57 -17.60 4.81
C GLY A 143 -8.69 -17.20 5.99
N ARG A 144 -9.15 -16.18 6.73
CA ARG A 144 -8.44 -15.61 7.87
C ARG A 144 -8.10 -16.64 8.93
N LEU A 145 -8.94 -17.66 9.12
CA LEU A 145 -8.73 -18.74 10.09
C LEU A 145 -8.36 -20.07 9.41
N GLY A 146 -8.01 -20.07 8.12
CA GLY A 146 -7.70 -21.28 7.35
C GLY A 146 -8.87 -22.26 7.28
N GLN A 147 -10.11 -21.77 7.37
CA GLN A 147 -11.30 -22.60 7.52
C GLN A 147 -11.74 -23.33 6.24
N TRP A 148 -11.28 -22.88 5.06
CA TRP A 148 -11.59 -23.52 3.78
C TRP A 148 -10.37 -24.32 3.31
N THR A 149 -10.53 -25.62 3.18
CA THR A 149 -9.43 -26.55 2.86
C THR A 149 -9.30 -26.83 1.38
N THR A 150 -10.30 -26.43 0.60
CA THR A 150 -10.29 -26.47 -0.88
C THR A 150 -10.64 -25.10 -1.48
N LEU A 151 -10.13 -24.83 -2.67
CA LEU A 151 -10.43 -23.58 -3.38
C LEU A 151 -11.92 -23.53 -3.76
N ASP A 152 -12.51 -24.69 -4.04
CA ASP A 152 -13.94 -24.87 -4.23
C ASP A 152 -14.77 -24.34 -3.06
N GLU A 153 -14.47 -24.79 -1.83
CA GLU A 153 -15.17 -24.33 -0.62
C GLU A 153 -15.07 -22.80 -0.44
N MET A 154 -13.89 -22.24 -0.72
CA MET A 154 -13.68 -20.79 -0.66
C MET A 154 -14.50 -20.04 -1.72
N VAL A 155 -14.56 -20.55 -2.95
CA VAL A 155 -15.36 -19.94 -4.03
C VAL A 155 -16.85 -20.01 -3.72
N ASP A 156 -17.34 -21.13 -3.18
CA ASP A 156 -18.74 -21.27 -2.77
C ASP A 156 -19.11 -20.28 -1.66
N PHE A 157 -18.22 -20.12 -0.67
CA PHE A 157 -18.40 -19.09 0.35
C PHE A 157 -18.45 -17.69 -0.26
N ALA A 158 -17.51 -17.36 -1.16
CA ALA A 158 -17.42 -16.05 -1.77
C ALA A 158 -18.67 -15.71 -2.60
N LEU A 159 -19.21 -16.67 -3.36
CA LEU A 159 -20.47 -16.50 -4.10
C LEU A 159 -21.65 -16.28 -3.16
N GLY A 160 -21.73 -17.04 -2.07
CA GLY A 160 -22.74 -16.82 -1.02
C GLY A 160 -22.61 -15.44 -0.36
N PHE A 161 -21.39 -14.96 -0.15
CA PHE A 161 -21.11 -13.66 0.45
C PHE A 161 -21.52 -12.50 -0.48
N THR A 162 -21.28 -12.59 -1.78
CA THR A 162 -21.74 -11.57 -2.74
C THR A 162 -23.24 -11.66 -3.04
N GLY A 163 -23.89 -12.77 -2.67
CA GLY A 163 -25.27 -13.06 -3.02
C GLY A 163 -25.46 -13.45 -4.49
N ALA A 164 -24.40 -13.90 -5.15
CA ALA A 164 -24.44 -14.32 -6.54
C ALA A 164 -25.14 -15.69 -6.69
N GLU A 165 -26.15 -15.76 -7.56
CA GLU A 165 -26.84 -16.99 -7.91
C GLU A 165 -26.40 -17.45 -9.30
N LEU A 166 -25.42 -18.35 -9.36
CA LEU A 166 -24.88 -18.88 -10.63
C LEU A 166 -25.38 -20.29 -10.90
N ALA A 167 -25.58 -20.61 -12.18
CA ALA A 167 -25.77 -22.00 -12.59
C ALA A 167 -24.50 -22.82 -12.29
N PRO A 168 -24.60 -24.15 -12.06
CA PRO A 168 -23.44 -24.97 -11.69
C PRO A 168 -22.25 -24.82 -12.66
N ALA A 169 -22.52 -24.82 -13.96
CA ALA A 169 -21.47 -24.63 -14.96
C ALA A 169 -20.77 -23.26 -14.80
N ASP A 170 -21.50 -22.20 -14.50
CA ASP A 170 -20.97 -20.84 -14.37
C ASP A 170 -20.18 -20.65 -13.07
N ARG A 171 -20.61 -21.30 -11.98
CA ARG A 171 -19.80 -21.45 -10.77
C ARG A 171 -18.46 -22.15 -11.08
N ASP A 172 -18.50 -23.26 -11.82
CA ASP A 172 -17.28 -23.99 -12.21
C ASP A 172 -16.36 -23.15 -13.11
N ALA A 173 -16.95 -22.33 -13.99
CA ALA A 173 -16.18 -21.40 -14.80
C ALA A 173 -15.49 -20.32 -13.94
N VAL A 174 -16.18 -19.74 -12.94
CA VAL A 174 -15.57 -18.80 -11.99
C VAL A 174 -14.42 -19.46 -11.23
N LEU A 175 -14.62 -20.68 -10.72
CA LEU A 175 -13.53 -21.43 -10.08
C LEU A 175 -12.36 -21.66 -11.05
N ALA A 176 -12.63 -22.05 -12.29
CA ALA A 176 -11.59 -22.25 -13.30
C ALA A 176 -10.80 -20.97 -13.56
N TYR A 177 -11.45 -19.80 -13.56
CA TYR A 177 -10.78 -18.51 -13.65
C TYR A 177 -9.89 -18.25 -12.42
N VAL A 178 -10.45 -18.34 -11.21
CA VAL A 178 -9.71 -18.09 -9.95
C VAL A 178 -8.49 -19.01 -9.83
N ARG A 179 -8.63 -20.28 -10.21
CA ARG A 179 -7.54 -21.26 -10.20
C ARG A 179 -6.44 -20.96 -11.23
N GLN A 180 -6.80 -20.32 -12.35
CA GLN A 180 -5.86 -19.94 -13.41
C GLN A 180 -5.27 -18.54 -13.24
N LEU A 181 -5.55 -17.84 -12.14
CA LEU A 181 -4.94 -16.53 -11.90
C LEU A 181 -3.41 -16.67 -11.88
N PRO A 182 -2.67 -16.01 -12.79
CA PRO A 182 -1.24 -16.24 -12.91
C PRO A 182 -0.50 -15.61 -11.75
N GLY A 183 0.44 -16.36 -11.15
CA GLY A 183 1.32 -15.84 -10.11
C GLY A 183 2.46 -14.97 -10.66
N ASP A 184 2.78 -15.14 -11.94
CA ASP A 184 3.93 -14.61 -12.65
C ASP A 184 3.58 -13.47 -13.63
N LEU A 185 2.46 -12.77 -13.37
CA LEU A 185 2.10 -11.58 -14.14
C LEU A 185 3.17 -10.49 -14.02
N LEU A 186 3.34 -9.71 -15.09
CA LEU A 186 4.09 -8.45 -15.02
C LEU A 186 3.18 -7.36 -14.45
N TYR A 187 3.52 -6.84 -13.28
CA TYR A 187 2.82 -5.75 -12.63
C TYR A 187 3.81 -4.83 -11.88
N LEU A 188 3.35 -3.63 -11.55
CA LEU A 188 4.12 -2.66 -10.78
C LEU A 188 4.11 -3.06 -9.30
N THR A 189 5.28 -3.32 -8.72
CA THR A 189 5.43 -3.69 -7.30
C THR A 189 5.61 -2.46 -6.41
N SER A 190 6.28 -1.43 -6.89
CA SER A 190 6.47 -0.18 -6.16
C SER A 190 6.67 1.00 -7.09
N ALA A 191 6.34 2.18 -6.60
CA ALA A 191 6.61 3.45 -7.24
C ALA A 191 7.20 4.43 -6.23
N ARG A 192 8.16 5.21 -6.66
CA ARG A 192 8.70 6.36 -5.94
C ARG A 192 8.53 7.59 -6.84
N PRO A 193 7.76 8.59 -6.43
CA PRO A 193 6.82 8.57 -5.29
C PRO A 193 5.68 7.58 -5.49
N LEU A 194 4.96 7.28 -4.41
CA LEU A 194 3.73 6.49 -4.48
C LEU A 194 2.64 7.27 -5.25
N SER A 195 1.74 6.53 -5.88
CA SER A 195 0.60 7.16 -6.54
C SER A 195 -0.38 7.67 -5.49
N GLY A 196 -0.87 8.90 -5.69
CA GLY A 196 -1.73 9.65 -4.78
C GLY A 196 -0.95 10.55 -3.83
N SER A 197 0.36 10.39 -3.70
CA SER A 197 1.19 11.21 -2.81
C SER A 197 1.08 12.69 -3.17
N ARG A 198 1.04 13.53 -2.13
CA ARG A 198 0.98 14.99 -2.24
C ARG A 198 2.22 15.59 -1.62
N ASN A 199 2.55 16.81 -2.02
CA ASN A 199 3.64 17.59 -1.44
C ASN A 199 5.01 16.89 -1.45
N VAL A 200 5.24 16.04 -2.46
CA VAL A 200 6.46 15.26 -2.63
C VAL A 200 7.66 16.18 -2.83
N PHE A 201 8.80 15.83 -2.23
CA PHE A 201 10.05 16.56 -2.42
C PHE A 201 10.43 16.67 -3.90
N HIS A 202 10.73 17.89 -4.34
CA HIS A 202 10.89 18.19 -5.76
C HIS A 202 12.16 17.60 -6.41
N GLN A 203 13.13 17.12 -5.62
CA GLN A 203 14.31 16.40 -6.13
C GLN A 203 14.21 14.88 -5.91
N ILE A 204 13.02 14.36 -5.60
CA ILE A 204 12.82 12.93 -5.43
C ILE A 204 13.23 12.17 -6.70
N ASP A 205 13.85 11.02 -6.52
CA ASP A 205 14.05 10.07 -7.60
C ASP A 205 12.71 9.52 -8.08
N ILE A 206 12.51 9.52 -9.39
CA ILE A 206 11.36 8.88 -10.02
C ILE A 206 11.76 7.46 -10.43
N GLU A 207 11.26 6.48 -9.70
CA GLU A 207 11.61 5.07 -9.86
C GLU A 207 10.37 4.19 -9.79
N LEU A 208 10.27 3.24 -10.71
CA LEU A 208 9.22 2.23 -10.76
C LEU A 208 9.88 0.86 -10.72
N ALA A 209 9.43 -0.03 -9.84
CA ALA A 209 9.86 -1.42 -9.80
C ALA A 209 8.74 -2.36 -10.23
N PHE A 210 9.10 -3.40 -10.97
CA PHE A 210 8.18 -4.39 -11.49
C PHE A 210 8.44 -5.78 -10.89
N SER A 211 7.43 -6.65 -11.02
CA SER A 211 7.50 -8.05 -10.55
C SER A 211 8.53 -8.90 -11.31
N ALA A 212 8.97 -8.48 -12.49
CA ALA A 212 9.97 -9.19 -13.28
C ALA A 212 10.92 -8.23 -14.01
N PRO A 213 12.10 -8.68 -14.44
CA PRO A 213 12.95 -7.92 -15.34
C PRO A 213 12.21 -7.50 -16.60
N LEU A 214 12.42 -6.27 -17.04
CA LEU A 214 11.85 -5.71 -18.27
C LEU A 214 12.74 -6.04 -19.47
N SER A 215 12.12 -6.20 -20.63
CA SER A 215 12.87 -6.38 -21.87
C SER A 215 13.52 -5.05 -22.29
N SER A 216 14.65 -5.13 -22.99
CA SER A 216 15.37 -3.94 -23.44
C SER A 216 14.60 -3.18 -24.52
N GLY A 217 14.83 -1.86 -24.62
CA GLY A 217 14.26 -1.03 -25.68
C GLY A 217 12.78 -0.66 -25.51
N GLN A 218 12.23 -0.78 -24.30
CA GLN A 218 10.82 -0.49 -24.02
C GLN A 218 10.60 0.86 -23.31
N ALA A 219 11.56 1.78 -23.36
CA ALA A 219 11.45 3.09 -22.70
C ALA A 219 10.25 3.92 -23.24
N ASP A 220 9.87 3.71 -24.49
CA ASP A 220 8.74 4.40 -25.15
C ASP A 220 7.36 4.02 -24.57
N HIS A 221 7.27 2.99 -23.73
CA HIS A 221 6.04 2.66 -23.01
C HIS A 221 5.77 3.60 -21.83
N PHE A 222 6.75 4.41 -21.42
CA PHE A 222 6.68 5.22 -20.21
C PHE A 222 6.55 6.70 -20.55
N HIS A 223 5.55 7.35 -19.98
CA HIS A 223 5.26 8.76 -20.20
C HIS A 223 5.23 9.48 -18.87
N PHE A 224 6.06 10.50 -18.69
CA PHE A 224 6.05 11.34 -17.49
C PHE A 224 5.63 12.75 -17.87
N GLU A 225 4.57 13.25 -17.24
CA GLU A 225 3.90 14.47 -17.65
C GLU A 225 3.55 15.32 -16.42
N ARG A 226 3.54 16.65 -16.61
CA ARG A 226 3.10 17.63 -15.62
C ARG A 226 1.80 18.28 -16.07
N ALA A 227 0.90 18.53 -15.13
CA ALA A 227 -0.29 19.30 -15.36
C ALA A 227 0.04 20.75 -15.79
N ILE A 228 -0.73 21.26 -16.73
CA ILE A 228 -0.72 22.65 -17.22
C ILE A 228 -2.17 23.11 -17.40
N ASP A 229 -2.40 24.41 -17.62
CA ASP A 229 -3.74 25.03 -17.71
C ASP A 229 -4.77 24.26 -18.56
N ALA A 230 -4.32 23.58 -19.63
CA ALA A 230 -5.17 22.83 -20.54
C ALA A 230 -4.71 21.38 -20.76
N GLY A 231 -4.27 20.69 -19.70
CA GLY A 231 -4.02 19.24 -19.73
C GLY A 231 -2.66 18.85 -19.14
N PHE A 232 -1.91 18.03 -19.88
CA PHE A 232 -0.63 17.51 -19.44
C PHE A 232 0.43 17.75 -20.52
N ALA A 233 1.64 18.14 -20.08
CA ALA A 233 2.80 18.32 -20.94
C ALA A 233 3.93 17.36 -20.52
N PRO A 234 4.66 16.75 -21.47
CA PRO A 234 5.79 15.88 -21.15
C PRO A 234 6.86 16.59 -20.32
N MET A 235 7.41 15.87 -19.35
CA MET A 235 8.58 16.32 -18.59
C MET A 235 9.85 16.19 -19.46
N PRO A 236 10.82 17.11 -19.32
CA PRO A 236 12.11 16.99 -19.99
C PRO A 236 12.97 15.94 -19.28
N GLY A 237 13.46 14.94 -20.01
CA GLY A 237 14.23 13.82 -19.46
C GLY A 237 14.01 12.53 -20.24
N ASN A 238 14.54 11.43 -19.72
CA ASN A 238 14.46 10.12 -20.38
C ASN A 238 14.23 9.00 -19.37
N TRP A 239 13.48 7.97 -19.78
CA TRP A 239 13.37 6.73 -19.03
C TRP A 239 14.55 5.80 -19.32
N ARG A 240 15.12 5.24 -18.26
CA ARG A 240 16.16 4.22 -18.29
C ARG A 240 15.66 2.94 -17.64
N LEU A 241 15.69 1.85 -18.41
CA LEU A 241 15.29 0.53 -17.93
C LEU A 241 16.54 -0.27 -17.53
N SER A 242 16.52 -0.89 -16.35
CA SER A 242 17.59 -1.75 -15.86
C SER A 242 17.03 -2.84 -14.94
N GLY A 243 17.17 -4.10 -15.34
CA GLY A 243 16.57 -5.21 -14.61
C GLY A 243 15.05 -5.04 -14.53
N ARG A 244 14.51 -5.02 -13.31
CA ARG A 244 13.08 -4.80 -13.04
C ARG A 244 12.68 -3.34 -12.83
N TYR A 245 13.61 -2.40 -13.01
CA TYR A 245 13.41 -0.99 -12.67
C TYR A 245 13.29 -0.13 -13.93
N ALA A 246 12.37 0.83 -13.88
CA ALA A 246 12.33 1.98 -14.77
C ALA A 246 12.61 3.23 -13.95
N ARG A 247 13.69 3.94 -14.29
CA ARG A 247 14.11 5.18 -13.62
C ARG A 247 14.03 6.33 -14.59
N TYR A 248 13.52 7.46 -14.15
CA TYR A 248 13.50 8.67 -14.98
C TYR A 248 14.68 9.56 -14.65
N GLU A 249 15.48 9.88 -15.66
CA GLU A 249 16.63 10.78 -15.57
C GLU A 249 16.21 12.14 -16.15
N GLY A 250 16.06 13.15 -15.29
CA GLY A 250 15.58 14.47 -15.67
C GLY A 250 16.03 15.59 -14.74
N GLN A 251 15.44 16.77 -14.94
CA GLN A 251 15.67 17.93 -14.07
C GLN A 251 14.82 17.82 -12.79
N PRO A 252 15.18 18.56 -11.71
CA PRO A 252 14.31 18.71 -10.55
C PRO A 252 12.90 19.11 -10.95
N LEU A 253 11.92 18.57 -10.22
CA LEU A 253 10.51 18.82 -10.47
C LEU A 253 10.16 20.28 -10.15
N PRO A 254 9.29 20.92 -10.94
CA PRO A 254 8.66 22.17 -10.56
C PRO A 254 7.87 22.02 -9.26
N LEU A 255 7.92 23.01 -8.37
CA LEU A 255 7.12 23.07 -7.14
C LEU A 255 5.63 23.26 -7.46
N ASP A 256 4.78 23.02 -6.46
CA ASP A 256 3.33 23.27 -6.51
C ASP A 256 2.64 22.70 -7.76
N SER A 257 3.13 21.57 -8.22
CA SER A 257 2.79 21.00 -9.52
C SER A 257 2.23 19.60 -9.36
N GLN A 258 1.20 19.28 -10.14
CA GLN A 258 0.66 17.93 -10.27
C GLN A 258 1.33 17.20 -11.42
N PHE A 259 1.56 15.90 -11.25
CA PHE A 259 2.24 15.04 -12.19
C PHE A 259 1.45 13.77 -12.43
N ARG A 260 1.70 13.19 -13.61
CA ARG A 260 1.18 11.91 -14.03
C ARG A 260 2.27 11.08 -14.69
N ILE A 261 2.36 9.81 -14.31
CA ILE A 261 3.14 8.80 -15.03
C ILE A 261 2.16 7.81 -15.66
N ARG A 262 2.20 7.65 -16.98
CA ARG A 262 1.46 6.60 -17.69
C ARG A 262 2.42 5.53 -18.18
N ILE A 263 2.02 4.28 -18.04
CA ILE A 263 2.70 3.12 -18.59
C ILE A 263 1.74 2.47 -19.57
N ASP A 264 2.11 2.37 -20.83
CA ASP A 264 1.27 1.74 -21.84
C ASP A 264 1.20 0.22 -21.63
N ALA A 265 0.09 -0.40 -22.02
CA ALA A 265 -0.03 -1.85 -22.08
C ALA A 265 1.05 -2.47 -22.99
N GLY A 266 1.31 -3.76 -22.83
CA GLY A 266 2.26 -4.50 -23.67
C GLY A 266 3.74 -4.33 -23.27
N LEU A 267 4.03 -3.60 -22.18
CA LEU A 267 5.34 -3.69 -21.53
C LEU A 267 5.63 -5.17 -21.22
N ALA A 268 6.83 -5.67 -21.54
CA ALA A 268 7.08 -7.11 -21.60
C ALA A 268 8.32 -7.53 -20.81
N ALA A 269 8.24 -8.67 -20.15
CA ALA A 269 9.38 -9.36 -19.56
C ALA A 269 10.01 -10.35 -20.56
N PRO A 270 11.31 -10.67 -20.44
CA PRO A 270 11.99 -11.60 -21.34
C PRO A 270 11.37 -13.00 -21.44
N LEU A 271 10.65 -13.43 -20.40
CA LEU A 271 9.98 -14.74 -20.35
C LEU A 271 8.52 -14.70 -20.84
N GLY A 272 8.10 -13.61 -21.48
CA GLY A 272 6.81 -13.49 -22.17
C GLY A 272 5.66 -12.95 -21.31
N ALA A 273 5.87 -12.72 -20.01
CA ALA A 273 4.90 -11.97 -19.21
C ALA A 273 4.78 -10.54 -19.75
N SER A 274 3.57 -9.98 -19.74
CA SER A 274 3.34 -8.62 -20.23
C SER A 274 2.26 -7.91 -19.43
N LEU A 275 2.40 -6.60 -19.33
CA LEU A 275 1.44 -5.72 -18.68
C LEU A 275 0.16 -5.69 -19.54
N GLN A 276 -0.93 -6.23 -18.99
CA GLN A 276 -2.16 -6.48 -19.75
C GLN A 276 -2.94 -5.21 -20.12
N GLY A 277 -2.83 -4.16 -19.31
CA GLY A 277 -3.52 -2.88 -19.50
C GLY A 277 -2.62 -1.71 -19.12
N PRO A 278 -2.96 -0.48 -19.54
CA PRO A 278 -2.19 0.68 -19.16
C PRO A 278 -2.29 0.92 -17.65
N LEU A 279 -1.25 1.50 -17.07
CA LEU A 279 -1.23 1.98 -15.70
C LEU A 279 -1.09 3.51 -15.69
N GLU A 280 -1.69 4.13 -14.69
CA GLU A 280 -1.58 5.56 -14.45
C GLU A 280 -1.28 5.78 -12.97
N LEU A 281 -0.25 6.57 -12.69
CA LEU A 281 0.16 7.00 -11.36
C LEU A 281 0.11 8.53 -11.33
N THR A 282 -0.37 9.11 -10.24
CA THR A 282 -0.45 10.56 -10.07
C THR A 282 0.22 10.98 -8.78
N PHE A 283 0.84 12.14 -8.71
CA PHE A 283 1.33 12.71 -7.46
C PHE A 283 1.47 14.23 -7.61
N SER A 284 1.72 14.94 -6.52
CA SER A 284 2.05 16.37 -6.57
C SER A 284 3.29 16.70 -5.74
N THR A 285 3.97 17.76 -6.14
CA THR A 285 4.99 18.44 -5.33
C THR A 285 4.35 19.63 -4.61
N GLY A 286 4.96 20.06 -3.51
CA GLY A 286 4.56 21.23 -2.75
C GLY A 286 5.70 22.24 -2.66
N PRO A 287 5.55 23.30 -1.84
CA PRO A 287 6.65 24.21 -1.54
C PRO A 287 7.80 23.52 -0.84
N ILE A 288 9.00 24.11 -0.93
CA ILE A 288 10.19 23.69 -0.18
C ILE A 288 9.87 23.84 1.32
N ALA A 289 10.39 22.93 2.15
CA ALA A 289 10.32 23.10 3.60
C ALA A 289 11.06 24.39 4.00
N GLU A 290 10.32 25.33 4.60
CA GLU A 290 10.81 26.63 5.04
C GLU A 290 11.25 26.62 6.51
N ILE A 291 10.87 25.57 7.24
CA ILE A 291 11.07 25.41 8.68
C ILE A 291 11.56 24.00 9.00
N ASP A 292 12.45 23.89 9.99
CA ASP A 292 12.95 22.62 10.52
C ASP A 292 12.17 22.23 11.78
N CYS A 293 11.53 21.06 11.78
CA CYS A 293 10.82 20.55 12.95
C CYS A 293 11.66 19.56 13.78
N THR A 294 12.96 19.44 13.52
CA THR A 294 13.85 18.54 14.26
C THR A 294 13.89 18.93 15.72
N GLY A 295 13.60 17.98 16.60
CA GLY A 295 13.59 18.24 18.02
C GLY A 295 12.77 17.25 18.81
N HIS A 296 12.64 17.56 20.09
CA HIS A 296 11.80 16.84 21.03
C HIS A 296 10.52 17.64 21.24
N TRP A 297 9.36 16.98 21.15
CA TRP A 297 8.05 17.61 21.08
C TRP A 297 7.05 16.96 22.02
N TYR A 298 6.22 17.77 22.65
CA TYR A 298 4.94 17.38 23.20
C TYR A 298 3.83 17.69 22.20
N LEU A 299 3.03 16.68 21.88
CA LEU A 299 1.82 16.81 21.07
C LEU A 299 0.61 16.66 21.99
N ASP A 300 -0.04 17.77 22.28
CA ASP A 300 -1.24 17.84 23.11
C ASP A 300 -2.48 17.62 22.21
N VAL A 301 -3.11 16.46 22.33
CA VAL A 301 -4.38 16.14 21.65
C VAL A 301 -5.53 16.70 22.48
N LEU A 302 -6.38 17.51 21.86
CA LEU A 302 -7.50 18.18 22.51
C LEU A 302 -8.81 17.42 22.28
N GLY A 303 -9.76 17.62 23.20
CA GLY A 303 -11.13 17.09 23.06
C GLY A 303 -11.41 15.82 23.88
N PRO A 304 -12.32 14.93 23.42
CA PRO A 304 -12.86 13.85 24.24
C PRO A 304 -11.85 12.73 24.56
N VAL A 305 -10.73 12.68 23.83
CA VAL A 305 -9.64 11.72 24.02
C VAL A 305 -8.35 12.45 24.41
N ALA A 306 -8.48 13.50 25.23
CA ALA A 306 -7.37 14.40 25.54
C ALA A 306 -6.18 13.68 26.20
N GLY A 307 -4.97 14.06 25.77
CA GLY A 307 -3.73 13.65 26.37
C GLY A 307 -2.53 14.19 25.62
N THR A 308 -1.34 13.87 26.13
CA THR A 308 -0.08 14.38 25.61
C THR A 308 0.77 13.21 25.15
N ALA A 309 1.23 13.25 23.91
CA ALA A 309 2.24 12.34 23.38
C ALA A 309 3.60 13.05 23.35
N GLU A 310 4.67 12.32 23.62
CA GLU A 310 6.05 12.78 23.55
C GLU A 310 6.73 12.18 22.32
N LEU A 311 7.29 13.02 21.47
CA LEU A 311 7.79 12.66 20.12
C LEU A 311 9.19 13.23 19.92
N ALA A 312 10.10 12.43 19.37
CA ALA A 312 11.35 12.94 18.79
C ALA A 312 11.22 12.97 17.27
N LEU A 313 11.52 14.12 16.64
CA LEU A 313 11.48 14.31 15.20
C LEU A 313 12.88 14.61 14.66
N LEU A 314 13.18 14.08 13.48
CA LEU A 314 14.37 14.38 12.69
C LEU A 314 13.93 14.68 11.26
N GLN A 315 14.10 15.94 10.86
CA GLN A 315 13.87 16.38 9.50
C GLN A 315 15.16 16.24 8.68
N THR A 316 15.02 15.75 7.46
CA THR A 316 16.09 15.61 6.50
C THR A 316 15.89 16.57 5.32
N SER A 317 16.89 16.65 4.44
CA SER A 317 16.82 17.48 3.24
C SER A 317 15.59 17.14 2.41
N GLY A 318 14.83 18.17 2.04
CA GLY A 318 13.60 18.02 1.26
C GLY A 318 12.33 17.86 2.09
N GLY A 319 12.44 18.06 3.41
CA GLY A 319 11.30 18.14 4.31
C GLY A 319 10.90 16.80 4.91
N HIS A 320 11.46 15.67 4.48
CA HIS A 320 11.09 14.36 5.04
C HIS A 320 11.43 14.28 6.54
N VAL A 321 10.46 13.87 7.34
CA VAL A 321 10.54 13.74 8.80
C VAL A 321 10.45 12.27 9.15
N ALA A 322 11.44 11.80 9.91
CA ALA A 322 11.35 10.55 10.64
C ALA A 322 11.25 10.89 12.13
N GLY A 323 10.45 10.17 12.88
CA GLY A 323 10.38 10.37 14.32
C GLY A 323 10.08 9.12 15.11
N ALA A 324 10.22 9.22 16.42
CA ALA A 324 9.91 8.16 17.36
C ALA A 324 8.97 8.70 18.43
N LEU A 325 7.98 7.90 18.81
CA LEU A 325 7.20 8.15 20.01
C LEU A 325 8.03 7.70 21.22
N LEU A 326 8.23 8.61 22.17
CA LEU A 326 8.98 8.34 23.39
C LEU A 326 8.04 7.92 24.52
N ASP A 327 6.88 8.57 24.62
CA ASP A 327 5.78 8.20 25.51
C ASP A 327 4.45 8.59 24.88
N GLY A 328 3.61 7.61 24.58
CA GLY A 328 2.27 7.85 24.05
C GLY A 328 1.21 8.13 25.11
N ALA A 329 1.54 8.13 26.40
CA ALA A 329 0.58 8.14 27.52
C ALA A 329 -0.52 7.07 27.39
N GLY A 330 -0.25 5.97 26.70
CA GLY A 330 -1.21 4.91 26.38
C GLY A 330 -2.22 5.25 25.27
N LEU A 331 -2.05 6.37 24.57
CA LEU A 331 -2.92 6.85 23.48
C LEU A 331 -2.39 6.51 22.08
N ILE A 332 -1.09 6.35 21.92
CA ILE A 332 -0.45 6.04 20.63
C ILE A 332 0.41 4.80 20.85
N ASP A 333 0.22 3.77 20.03
CA ASP A 333 0.99 2.52 20.08
C ASP A 333 1.83 2.37 18.81
N LEU A 334 2.81 3.29 18.66
CA LEU A 334 3.84 3.22 17.63
C LEU A 334 5.17 3.59 18.23
N ASP A 335 6.24 2.91 17.82
CA ASP A 335 7.61 3.32 18.17
C ASP A 335 8.18 4.32 17.15
N HIS A 336 7.47 4.59 16.04
CA HIS A 336 7.97 5.34 14.89
C HIS A 336 6.86 6.12 14.19
N LEU A 337 7.21 7.26 13.61
CA LEU A 337 6.35 8.09 12.79
C LEU A 337 7.12 8.56 11.55
N GLU A 338 6.43 8.67 10.43
CA GLU A 338 6.97 9.27 9.20
C GLU A 338 6.10 10.45 8.80
N GLY A 339 6.71 11.39 8.10
CA GLY A 339 6.03 12.58 7.66
C GLY A 339 6.89 13.43 6.76
N PHE A 340 6.42 14.63 6.46
CA PHE A 340 7.21 15.62 5.75
C PHE A 340 6.72 17.03 6.05
N VAL A 341 7.62 18.00 5.97
CA VAL A 341 7.31 19.43 5.99
C VAL A 341 7.23 19.95 4.56
N SER A 342 6.17 20.67 4.25
CA SER A 342 6.00 21.40 3.00
C SER A 342 5.62 22.85 3.29
N GLY A 343 6.50 23.79 2.92
CA GLY A 343 6.40 25.17 3.38
C GLY A 343 6.61 25.19 4.89
N THR A 344 5.59 25.63 5.62
CA THR A 344 5.58 25.66 7.09
C THR A 344 4.69 24.59 7.71
N THR A 345 4.14 23.66 6.92
CA THR A 345 3.17 22.68 7.42
C THR A 345 3.80 21.29 7.49
N LEU A 346 3.74 20.67 8.66
CA LEU A 346 4.11 19.28 8.90
C LEU A 346 2.92 18.36 8.63
N PHE A 347 3.15 17.37 7.79
CA PHE A 347 2.22 16.26 7.56
C PHE A 347 2.81 14.99 8.18
N ILE A 348 2.02 14.25 8.94
CA ILE A 348 2.43 12.94 9.49
C ILE A 348 1.58 11.87 8.81
N ASP A 349 2.23 10.79 8.39
CA ASP A 349 1.61 9.63 7.75
C ASP A 349 0.61 8.94 8.69
N PRO A 350 -0.34 8.15 8.15
CA PRO A 350 -1.36 7.49 8.98
C PRO A 350 -0.78 6.59 10.07
N PHE A 351 -1.35 6.65 11.27
CA PHE A 351 -0.90 5.85 12.40
C PHE A 351 -2.04 5.47 13.36
N PRO A 352 -2.02 4.27 13.98
CA PRO A 352 -3.03 3.88 14.96
C PRO A 352 -2.89 4.63 16.30
N VAL A 353 -4.03 4.92 16.92
CA VAL A 353 -4.15 5.45 18.29
C VAL A 353 -5.10 4.57 19.12
N ILE A 354 -4.73 4.28 20.36
CA ILE A 354 -5.56 3.58 21.33
C ILE A 354 -6.52 4.59 21.95
N SER A 355 -7.82 4.40 21.72
CA SER A 355 -8.88 5.19 22.34
C SER A 355 -9.70 4.36 23.35
N PRO A 356 -10.50 5.01 24.22
CA PRO A 356 -11.46 4.32 25.08
C PRO A 356 -12.50 3.47 24.31
N PHE A 357 -12.65 3.69 23.00
CA PHE A 357 -13.57 2.96 22.11
C PHE A 357 -12.88 1.87 21.29
N GLY A 358 -11.59 1.62 21.54
CA GLY A 358 -10.74 0.70 20.78
C GLY A 358 -9.67 1.44 19.96
N GLU A 359 -8.91 0.69 19.18
CA GLU A 359 -7.93 1.24 18.24
C GLU A 359 -8.65 2.02 17.13
N VAL A 360 -8.19 3.25 16.90
CA VAL A 360 -8.67 4.15 15.84
C VAL A 360 -7.48 4.49 14.96
N MET A 361 -7.64 4.43 13.65
CA MET A 361 -6.62 4.90 12.72
C MET A 361 -6.70 6.43 12.60
N VAL A 362 -5.60 7.13 12.83
CA VAL A 362 -5.42 8.50 12.34
C VAL A 362 -5.11 8.37 10.85
N GLU A 363 -6.00 8.87 10.00
CA GLU A 363 -5.88 8.76 8.54
C GLU A 363 -5.00 9.87 7.96
N HIS A 364 -4.88 11.00 8.66
CA HIS A 364 -4.10 12.14 8.23
C HIS A 364 -3.80 13.04 9.43
N THR A 365 -2.61 13.65 9.44
CA THR A 365 -2.24 14.69 10.41
C THR A 365 -1.66 15.88 9.67
N GLU A 366 -2.10 17.07 10.05
CA GLU A 366 -1.61 18.35 9.52
C GLU A 366 -1.35 19.31 10.68
N ILE A 367 -0.13 19.85 10.77
CA ILE A 367 0.31 20.77 11.82
C ILE A 367 1.02 21.95 11.16
N ASP A 368 0.44 23.14 11.27
CA ASP A 368 1.11 24.38 10.87
C ASP A 368 2.16 24.71 11.92
N LEU A 369 3.42 24.79 11.50
CA LEU A 369 4.58 25.09 12.33
C LEU A 369 4.87 26.59 12.31
N TYR A 370 5.34 27.10 13.45
CA TYR A 370 5.67 28.51 13.65
C TYR A 370 7.10 28.64 14.18
N ASP A 371 7.88 29.48 13.52
CA ASP A 371 9.20 29.95 13.95
C ASP A 371 8.99 31.38 14.49
N ASP A 372 8.87 31.49 15.82
CA ASP A 372 8.54 32.74 16.50
C ASP A 372 9.80 33.62 16.68
N ASP A 373 11.01 33.04 16.65
CA ASP A 373 12.28 33.77 16.84
C ASP A 373 13.11 34.01 15.57
N GLY A 374 12.74 33.37 14.46
CA GLY A 374 13.30 33.54 13.12
C GLY A 374 14.59 32.77 12.86
N ASP A 375 14.89 31.73 13.64
CA ASP A 375 16.11 30.93 13.49
C ASP A 375 15.99 29.79 12.45
N GLY A 376 14.79 29.59 11.91
CA GLY A 376 14.43 28.55 10.94
C GLY A 376 13.99 27.23 11.56
N ILE A 377 13.88 27.14 12.89
CA ILE A 377 13.41 25.98 13.64
C ILE A 377 12.00 26.27 14.17
N ALA A 378 11.15 25.25 14.21
CA ALA A 378 9.81 25.39 14.75
C ALA A 378 9.83 25.49 16.28
N ASP A 379 9.17 26.53 16.81
CA ASP A 379 8.96 26.79 18.24
C ASP A 379 7.61 26.24 18.75
N ARG A 380 6.65 26.05 17.84
CA ARG A 380 5.33 25.48 18.14
C ARG A 380 4.64 25.05 16.86
N GLY A 381 3.55 24.31 17.01
CA GLY A 381 2.64 24.00 15.92
C GLY A 381 1.18 23.89 16.37
N ASP A 382 0.27 24.20 15.47
CA ASP A 382 -1.18 24.07 15.67
C ASP A 382 -1.77 23.27 14.51
N GLY A 383 -2.64 22.30 14.80
CA GLY A 383 -3.07 21.37 13.77
C GLY A 383 -4.25 20.49 14.16
N TYR A 384 -4.43 19.40 13.42
CA TYR A 384 -5.44 18.39 13.72
C TYR A 384 -5.00 16.98 13.30
N LEU A 385 -5.58 15.98 13.97
CA LEU A 385 -5.57 14.56 13.58
C LEU A 385 -6.93 14.23 12.97
N HIS A 386 -6.95 13.81 11.70
CA HIS A 386 -8.15 13.29 11.05
C HIS A 386 -8.34 11.81 11.39
N THR A 387 -9.52 11.47 11.89
CA THR A 387 -9.94 10.07 12.09
C THR A 387 -11.23 9.80 11.30
N PRO A 388 -11.62 8.52 11.08
CA PRO A 388 -12.88 8.18 10.42
C PRO A 388 -14.14 8.76 11.09
N PHE A 389 -14.03 9.24 12.32
CA PHE A 389 -15.15 9.67 13.15
C PHE A 389 -15.16 11.17 13.43
N ILE A 390 -13.98 11.79 13.62
CA ILE A 390 -13.83 13.17 14.08
C ILE A 390 -12.41 13.70 13.81
N ASP A 391 -12.31 15.03 13.67
CA ASP A 391 -11.04 15.75 13.70
C ASP A 391 -10.71 16.14 15.15
N LEU A 392 -9.49 15.82 15.59
CA LEU A 392 -8.99 16.15 16.92
C LEU A 392 -7.95 17.26 16.79
N ASP A 393 -8.23 18.43 17.35
CA ASP A 393 -7.27 19.54 17.37
C ASP A 393 -6.01 19.12 18.15
N VAL A 394 -4.84 19.52 17.66
CA VAL A 394 -3.56 19.30 18.32
C VAL A 394 -2.75 20.56 18.46
N VAL A 395 -1.98 20.64 19.53
CA VAL A 395 -0.96 21.66 19.75
C VAL A 395 0.37 20.98 19.97
N ALA A 396 1.36 21.30 19.14
CA ALA A 396 2.72 20.84 19.25
C ALA A 396 3.58 21.91 19.94
N ARG A 397 4.36 21.52 20.95
CA ARG A 397 5.31 22.40 21.64
C ARG A 397 6.62 21.66 21.91
N PRO A 398 7.78 22.33 21.87
CA PRO A 398 9.05 21.69 22.20
C PRO A 398 9.05 21.18 23.64
N ALA A 399 9.72 20.06 23.84
CA ALA A 399 10.02 19.52 25.15
C ALA A 399 11.39 20.07 25.58
N ASP A 400 11.36 20.89 26.65
CA ASP A 400 12.48 21.70 27.18
C ASP A 400 13.86 21.00 27.25
#